data_AF-A0A2K6C7R1-F1
#
_entry.id   AF-A0A2K6C7R1-F1
#
_cell.length_a   1.000
_cell.length_b   1.000
_cell.length_c   1.000
_cell.angle_alpha   90.00
_cell.angle_beta   90.00
_cell.angle_gamma   90.00
#
_symmetry.space_group_name_H-M   'P 1'
#
loop_
_entity.id
_entity.type
_entity.pdbx_description
1 polymer ?
#
loop_
_entity_poly.entity_id
_entity_poly.type
_entity_poly.pdbx_seq_one_letter_code
_entity_poly.pdbx_strand_id
1 'polypeptide(L)'
;MTPGFGDKTFVVQGFGNVGLHSMRYLHRFGAKCIAVGESDGSMWNPDGIDPKELEDFKLQHGAKPYEGSILEADCDILIPAASEKPLTKSNTPRVKAKIIAEGANGPTTPETDKIFLERNIVVIPDLYLNAGGVTVSYFEWLKNLNHVSYGHLIFKYERVSNYNLLMSVQESLEGKFGKHGGTVPIVSTAEIQDRISGASEKDIVHSGLAYTMERSTRQIMCTVMKIAAYVNAIEKVFKVYNEAGMTFT
;
A
#
# COMPACT_ATOMS: atom_id res chain seq x y z
N MET A 1 -0.01 -19.42 8.07
CA MET A 1 -0.55 -18.88 6.81
C MET A 1 0.49 -19.07 5.71
N THR A 2 0.05 -19.40 4.51
CA THR A 2 0.86 -19.43 3.27
C THR A 2 1.20 -18.00 2.81
N PRO A 3 2.37 -17.76 2.20
CA PRO A 3 2.67 -16.47 1.55
C PRO A 3 1.70 -16.14 0.40
N GLY A 4 1.51 -14.85 0.12
CA GLY A 4 0.65 -14.35 -0.97
C GLY A 4 -0.77 -13.99 -0.55
N PHE A 5 -1.50 -13.34 -1.47
CA PHE A 5 -2.86 -12.81 -1.25
C PHE A 5 -3.99 -13.69 -1.80
N GLY A 6 -3.73 -14.50 -2.83
CA GLY A 6 -4.79 -15.14 -3.65
C GLY A 6 -5.72 -16.12 -2.94
N ASP A 7 -5.34 -16.60 -1.76
CA ASP A 7 -6.10 -17.53 -0.91
C ASP A 7 -6.57 -16.88 0.40
N LYS A 8 -6.37 -15.57 0.58
CA LYS A 8 -6.66 -14.86 1.83
C LYS A 8 -8.01 -14.19 1.82
N THR A 9 -8.65 -14.22 2.96
CA THR A 9 -9.88 -13.50 3.26
C THR A 9 -9.61 -12.30 4.14
N PHE A 10 -10.31 -11.20 3.91
CA PHE A 10 -10.17 -10.00 4.72
C PHE A 10 -11.50 -9.32 5.01
N VAL A 11 -11.50 -8.58 6.11
CA VAL A 11 -12.64 -7.83 6.63
C VAL A 11 -12.22 -6.38 6.83
N VAL A 12 -13.07 -5.45 6.43
CA VAL A 12 -12.80 -4.01 6.56
C VAL A 12 -13.87 -3.37 7.45
N GLN A 13 -13.45 -2.66 8.50
CA GLN A 13 -14.32 -1.82 9.31
C GLN A 13 -14.12 -0.36 8.89
N GLY A 14 -15.16 0.26 8.35
CA GLY A 14 -15.16 1.59 7.72
C GLY A 14 -14.98 1.46 6.21
N PHE A 15 -15.90 2.04 5.45
CA PHE A 15 -15.94 2.08 3.98
C PHE A 15 -15.73 3.51 3.43
N GLY A 16 -15.09 4.38 4.21
CA GLY A 16 -14.57 5.66 3.74
C GLY A 16 -13.32 5.51 2.86
N ASN A 17 -12.59 6.61 2.65
CA ASN A 17 -11.41 6.65 1.76
C ASN A 17 -10.39 5.52 2.03
N VAL A 18 -10.01 5.31 3.29
CA VAL A 18 -9.03 4.27 3.65
C VAL A 18 -9.59 2.87 3.36
N GLY A 19 -10.82 2.59 3.83
CA GLY A 19 -11.44 1.29 3.71
C GLY A 19 -11.73 0.87 2.27
N LEU A 20 -12.38 1.75 1.50
CA LEU A 20 -12.70 1.52 0.08
C LEU A 20 -11.44 1.24 -0.73
N HIS A 21 -10.41 2.07 -0.62
CA HIS A 21 -9.19 1.89 -1.40
C HIS A 21 -8.39 0.67 -0.94
N SER A 22 -8.36 0.37 0.37
CA SER A 22 -7.74 -0.86 0.89
C SER A 22 -8.41 -2.11 0.30
N MET A 23 -9.75 -2.14 0.31
CA MET A 23 -10.54 -3.21 -0.28
C MET A 23 -10.27 -3.36 -1.78
N ARG A 24 -10.25 -2.25 -2.54
CA ARG A 24 -9.99 -2.25 -3.99
C ARG A 24 -8.61 -2.81 -4.34
N TYR A 25 -7.56 -2.44 -3.62
CA TYR A 25 -6.22 -2.92 -3.91
C TYR A 25 -6.04 -4.39 -3.51
N LEU A 26 -6.51 -4.80 -2.33
CA LEU A 26 -6.44 -6.21 -1.90
C LEU A 26 -7.22 -7.13 -2.84
N HIS A 27 -8.43 -6.72 -3.23
CA HIS A 27 -9.24 -7.45 -4.21
C HIS A 27 -8.52 -7.60 -5.55
N ARG A 28 -7.89 -6.53 -6.05
CA ARG A 28 -7.10 -6.56 -7.29
C ARG A 28 -5.94 -7.56 -7.24
N PHE A 29 -5.34 -7.76 -6.07
CA PHE A 29 -4.26 -8.74 -5.87
C PHE A 29 -4.75 -10.14 -5.47
N GLY A 30 -6.07 -10.40 -5.55
CA GLY A 30 -6.67 -11.72 -5.40
C GLY A 30 -7.15 -12.07 -4.00
N ALA A 31 -7.01 -11.19 -3.01
CA ALA A 31 -7.60 -11.42 -1.70
C ALA A 31 -9.12 -11.19 -1.75
N LYS A 32 -9.88 -11.95 -0.96
CA LYS A 32 -11.34 -11.90 -0.94
C LYS A 32 -11.86 -11.06 0.23
N CYS A 33 -12.60 -9.99 -0.05
CA CYS A 33 -13.30 -9.24 1.00
C CYS A 33 -14.56 -10.01 1.39
N ILE A 34 -14.68 -10.46 2.63
CA ILE A 34 -15.84 -11.26 3.07
C ILE A 34 -16.82 -10.47 3.95
N ALA A 35 -16.39 -9.32 4.49
CA ALA A 35 -17.27 -8.44 5.26
C ALA A 35 -16.82 -6.98 5.20
N VAL A 36 -17.78 -6.07 5.16
CA VAL A 36 -17.57 -4.63 5.25
C VAL A 36 -18.51 -4.06 6.31
N GLY A 37 -17.97 -3.22 7.20
CA GLY A 37 -18.71 -2.61 8.30
C GLY A 37 -18.73 -1.10 8.20
N GLU A 38 -19.86 -0.51 8.57
CA GLU A 38 -20.07 0.92 8.68
C GLU A 38 -20.79 1.25 9.99
N SER A 39 -20.98 2.55 10.26
CA SER A 39 -21.65 3.01 11.48
C SER A 39 -23.12 2.57 11.62
N ASP A 40 -23.79 2.32 10.49
CA ASP A 40 -25.20 1.93 10.39
C ASP A 40 -25.42 0.42 10.32
N GLY A 41 -24.37 -0.36 10.12
CA GLY A 41 -24.48 -1.81 10.05
C GLY A 41 -23.25 -2.48 9.46
N SER A 42 -23.31 -3.78 9.26
CA SER A 42 -22.25 -4.54 8.62
C SER A 42 -22.86 -5.56 7.68
N MET A 43 -22.15 -5.83 6.59
CA MET A 43 -22.54 -6.82 5.60
C MET A 43 -21.49 -7.92 5.50
N TRP A 44 -21.94 -9.12 5.16
CA TRP A 44 -21.12 -10.31 5.06
C TRP A 44 -21.52 -11.15 3.85
N ASN A 45 -20.51 -11.63 3.13
CA ASN A 45 -20.63 -12.61 2.07
C ASN A 45 -19.36 -13.49 2.04
N PRO A 46 -19.44 -14.78 2.41
CA PRO A 46 -18.28 -15.67 2.41
C PRO A 46 -17.72 -15.92 1.00
N ASP A 47 -18.54 -15.74 -0.04
CA ASP A 47 -18.11 -15.89 -1.43
C ASP A 47 -17.31 -14.69 -1.94
N GLY A 48 -17.42 -13.56 -1.26
CA GLY A 48 -16.70 -12.32 -1.57
C GLY A 48 -17.64 -11.16 -1.86
N ILE A 49 -17.14 -9.95 -1.62
CA ILE A 49 -17.81 -8.68 -1.93
C ILE A 49 -16.94 -7.95 -2.95
N ASP A 50 -17.49 -7.64 -4.11
CA ASP A 50 -16.79 -6.84 -5.12
C ASP A 50 -16.79 -5.37 -4.70
N PRO A 51 -15.62 -4.71 -4.64
CA PRO A 51 -15.53 -3.33 -4.17
C PRO A 51 -16.19 -2.33 -5.11
N LYS A 52 -16.26 -2.61 -6.42
CA LYS A 52 -16.87 -1.70 -7.40
C LYS A 52 -18.39 -1.79 -7.34
N GLU A 53 -18.94 -3.00 -7.20
CA GLU A 53 -20.38 -3.19 -7.00
C GLU A 53 -20.86 -2.58 -5.69
N LEU A 54 -20.08 -2.71 -4.61
CA LEU A 54 -20.40 -2.09 -3.34
C LEU A 54 -20.32 -0.55 -3.41
N GLU A 55 -19.29 0.02 -4.04
CA GLU A 55 -19.16 1.48 -4.26
C GLU A 55 -20.33 2.04 -5.07
N ASP A 56 -20.79 1.32 -6.10
CA ASP A 56 -21.92 1.74 -6.94
C ASP A 56 -23.29 1.47 -6.29
N PHE A 57 -23.34 0.90 -5.07
CA PHE A 57 -24.56 0.39 -4.42
C PHE A 57 -25.37 -0.59 -5.30
N LYS A 58 -24.67 -1.35 -6.14
CA LYS A 58 -25.24 -2.30 -7.10
C LYS A 58 -25.08 -3.75 -6.67
N LEU A 59 -24.87 -4.02 -5.38
CA LEU A 59 -24.81 -5.39 -4.88
C LEU A 59 -26.11 -6.12 -5.21
N GLN A 60 -26.08 -6.91 -6.28
CA GLN A 60 -27.31 -7.47 -6.83
C GLN A 60 -27.81 -8.62 -5.95
N HIS A 61 -26.95 -9.49 -5.42
CA HIS A 61 -27.37 -10.63 -4.58
C HIS A 61 -26.21 -11.13 -3.70
N GLY A 62 -26.53 -11.68 -2.51
CA GLY A 62 -25.61 -12.51 -1.71
C GLY A 62 -25.07 -11.90 -0.40
N ALA A 63 -24.96 -10.58 -0.31
CA ALA A 63 -24.58 -9.91 0.93
C ALA A 63 -25.74 -9.93 1.94
N LYS A 64 -25.47 -10.40 3.16
CA LYS A 64 -26.44 -10.41 4.27
C LYS A 64 -25.98 -9.47 5.38
N PRO A 65 -26.90 -8.92 6.19
CA PRO A 65 -26.53 -8.27 7.43
C PRO A 65 -25.67 -9.21 8.28
N TYR A 66 -24.56 -8.72 8.79
CA TYR A 66 -23.72 -9.47 9.72
C TYR A 66 -24.23 -9.27 11.14
N GLU A 67 -24.65 -10.34 11.79
CA GLU A 67 -25.06 -10.30 13.19
C GLU A 67 -23.82 -10.37 14.10
N GLY A 68 -23.57 -9.29 14.85
CA GLY A 68 -22.45 -9.19 15.79
C GLY A 68 -21.38 -8.18 15.36
N SER A 69 -20.24 -8.21 16.03
CA SER A 69 -19.15 -7.28 15.75
C SER A 69 -18.31 -7.76 14.56
N ILE A 70 -18.20 -6.95 13.52
CA ILE A 70 -17.35 -7.24 12.36
C ILE A 70 -15.87 -7.37 12.72
N LEU A 71 -15.43 -6.78 13.83
CA LEU A 71 -14.08 -6.92 14.37
C LEU A 71 -13.78 -8.35 14.85
N GLU A 72 -14.83 -9.14 15.10
CA GLU A 72 -14.76 -10.53 15.57
C GLU A 72 -15.05 -11.54 14.46
N ALA A 73 -15.23 -11.06 13.22
CA ALA A 73 -15.49 -11.89 12.05
C ALA A 73 -14.31 -12.83 11.76
N ASP A 74 -14.65 -14.02 11.26
CA ASP A 74 -13.67 -15.05 10.91
C ASP A 74 -13.02 -14.74 9.56
N CYS A 75 -11.76 -14.30 9.59
CA CYS A 75 -10.98 -13.89 8.41
C CYS A 75 -9.49 -14.06 8.65
N ASP A 76 -8.67 -13.91 7.62
CA ASP A 76 -7.21 -13.89 7.77
C ASP A 76 -6.70 -12.51 8.21
N ILE A 77 -7.24 -11.46 7.60
CA ILE A 77 -6.78 -10.07 7.76
C ILE A 77 -7.95 -9.18 8.20
N LEU A 78 -7.81 -8.49 9.33
CA LEU A 78 -8.75 -7.47 9.80
C LEU A 78 -8.18 -6.07 9.58
N ILE A 79 -8.96 -5.20 8.93
CA ILE A 79 -8.57 -3.83 8.58
C ILE A 79 -9.49 -2.83 9.31
N PRO A 80 -9.12 -2.36 10.52
CA PRO A 80 -9.81 -1.24 11.15
C PRO A 80 -9.45 0.06 10.43
N ALA A 81 -10.44 0.69 9.81
CA ALA A 81 -10.31 1.88 8.96
C ALA A 81 -11.38 2.95 9.23
N ALA A 82 -12.06 2.89 10.39
CA ALA A 82 -13.13 3.81 10.77
C ALA A 82 -12.70 4.85 11.81
N SER A 83 -12.58 4.43 13.08
CA SER A 83 -12.31 5.31 14.23
C SER A 83 -11.15 4.78 15.08
N GLU A 84 -10.72 5.60 16.04
CA GLU A 84 -9.71 5.20 17.02
C GLU A 84 -10.28 4.23 18.06
N LYS A 85 -9.43 3.32 18.56
CA LYS A 85 -9.70 2.37 19.65
C LYS A 85 -10.94 1.45 19.52
N PRO A 86 -11.34 0.95 18.32
CA PRO A 86 -12.38 -0.08 18.20
C PRO A 86 -11.99 -1.42 18.84
N LEU A 87 -10.68 -1.72 18.93
CA LEU A 87 -10.16 -2.94 19.55
C LEU A 87 -9.70 -2.67 20.98
N THR A 88 -10.38 -3.29 21.93
CA THR A 88 -10.21 -3.08 23.38
C THR A 88 -10.06 -4.41 24.10
N LYS A 89 -9.62 -4.38 25.37
CA LYS A 89 -9.46 -5.58 26.20
C LYS A 89 -10.68 -6.52 26.21
N SER A 90 -11.89 -5.98 26.03
CA SER A 90 -13.13 -6.76 26.06
C SER A 90 -13.39 -7.57 24.78
N ASN A 91 -12.99 -7.10 23.60
CA ASN A 91 -13.27 -7.76 22.30
C ASN A 91 -12.05 -8.42 21.66
N THR A 92 -10.84 -7.94 21.98
CA THR A 92 -9.58 -8.50 21.48
C THR A 92 -9.45 -10.02 21.63
N PRO A 93 -9.90 -10.67 22.73
CA PRO A 93 -9.85 -12.14 22.83
C PRO A 93 -10.71 -12.89 21.81
N ARG A 94 -11.76 -12.24 21.27
CA ARG A 94 -12.70 -12.84 20.30
C ARG A 94 -12.29 -12.59 18.85
N VAL A 95 -11.34 -11.70 18.59
CA VAL A 95 -10.79 -11.47 17.25
C VAL A 95 -10.18 -12.78 16.72
N LYS A 96 -10.61 -13.20 15.53
CA LYS A 96 -10.18 -14.46 14.89
C LYS A 96 -9.05 -14.26 13.87
N ALA A 97 -8.91 -13.04 13.37
CA ALA A 97 -7.87 -12.67 12.39
C ALA A 97 -6.45 -12.97 12.86
N LYS A 98 -5.58 -13.28 11.90
CA LYS A 98 -4.15 -13.54 12.12
C LYS A 98 -3.30 -12.30 11.88
N ILE A 99 -3.80 -11.37 11.06
CA ILE A 99 -3.16 -10.09 10.77
C ILE A 99 -4.14 -8.97 11.06
N ILE A 100 -3.70 -7.98 11.83
CA ILE A 100 -4.39 -6.71 12.03
C ILE A 100 -3.64 -5.64 11.25
N ALA A 101 -4.29 -5.04 10.28
CA ALA A 101 -3.72 -4.03 9.40
C ALA A 101 -4.32 -2.66 9.76
N GLU A 102 -3.65 -1.92 10.62
CA GLU A 102 -4.17 -0.65 11.19
C GLU A 102 -4.24 0.47 10.15
N GLY A 103 -5.40 0.60 9.49
CA GLY A 103 -5.65 1.68 8.52
C GLY A 103 -6.05 3.00 9.19
N ALA A 104 -6.82 2.93 10.28
CA ALA A 104 -7.14 4.08 11.13
C ALA A 104 -5.95 4.45 12.02
N ASN A 105 -5.98 5.64 12.62
CA ASN A 105 -5.03 6.05 13.64
C ASN A 105 -5.43 5.44 15.00
N GLY A 106 -4.49 4.83 15.70
CA GLY A 106 -4.66 4.25 17.03
C GLY A 106 -5.85 3.28 17.18
N PRO A 107 -6.08 2.31 16.28
CA PRO A 107 -7.26 1.46 16.38
C PRO A 107 -7.18 0.42 17.52
N THR A 108 -5.99 0.21 18.06
CA THR A 108 -5.70 -0.73 19.15
C THR A 108 -5.18 0.00 20.40
N THR A 109 -5.49 -0.54 21.58
CA THR A 109 -4.92 -0.07 22.84
C THR A 109 -3.66 -0.85 23.22
N PRO A 110 -2.78 -0.33 24.11
CA PRO A 110 -1.61 -1.08 24.57
C PRO A 110 -1.94 -2.42 25.24
N GLU A 111 -3.09 -2.55 25.90
CA GLU A 111 -3.57 -3.81 26.47
C GLU A 111 -3.94 -4.82 25.37
N THR A 112 -4.49 -4.31 24.27
CA THR A 112 -4.87 -5.11 23.09
C THR A 112 -3.62 -5.64 22.38
N ASP A 113 -2.58 -4.84 22.25
CA ASP A 113 -1.29 -5.26 21.66
C ASP A 113 -0.68 -6.43 22.44
N LYS A 114 -0.78 -6.43 23.78
CA LYS A 114 -0.30 -7.55 24.63
C LYS A 114 -1.05 -8.85 24.34
N ILE A 115 -2.38 -8.77 24.25
CA ILE A 115 -3.22 -9.95 23.96
C ILE A 115 -2.93 -10.47 22.54
N PHE A 116 -2.75 -9.59 21.56
CA PHE A 116 -2.38 -10.00 20.20
C PHE A 116 -1.01 -10.68 20.14
N LEU A 117 -0.02 -10.15 20.88
CA LEU A 117 1.30 -10.75 20.98
C LEU A 117 1.24 -12.15 21.60
N GLU A 118 0.54 -12.33 22.72
CA GLU A 118 0.33 -13.63 23.38
C GLU A 118 -0.37 -14.65 22.47
N ARG A 119 -1.25 -14.17 21.58
CA ARG A 119 -2.02 -15.00 20.63
C ARG A 119 -1.32 -15.21 19.28
N ASN A 120 -0.08 -14.73 19.12
CA ASN A 120 0.68 -14.76 17.86
C ASN A 120 -0.08 -14.12 16.68
N ILE A 121 -0.80 -13.03 16.94
CA ILE A 121 -1.47 -12.20 15.93
C ILE A 121 -0.52 -11.07 15.54
N VAL A 122 -0.27 -10.91 14.24
CA VAL A 122 0.61 -9.86 13.72
C VAL A 122 -0.16 -8.55 13.61
N VAL A 123 0.31 -7.52 14.29
CA VAL A 123 -0.23 -6.15 14.16
C VAL A 123 0.73 -5.34 13.31
N ILE A 124 0.26 -4.90 12.14
CA ILE A 124 0.97 -3.94 11.29
C ILE A 124 0.55 -2.54 11.75
N PRO A 125 1.47 -1.76 12.35
CA PRO A 125 1.12 -0.56 13.10
C PRO A 125 0.69 0.59 12.19
N ASP A 126 -0.24 1.39 12.69
CA ASP A 126 -0.79 2.60 12.07
C ASP A 126 0.31 3.56 11.58
N LEU A 127 1.30 3.85 12.43
CA LEU A 127 2.45 4.74 12.17
C LEU A 127 3.19 4.40 10.87
N TYR A 128 3.16 3.12 10.48
CA TYR A 128 3.72 2.66 9.22
C TYR A 128 2.65 2.50 8.14
N LEU A 129 1.59 1.73 8.41
CA LEU A 129 0.69 1.24 7.38
C LEU A 129 -0.13 2.35 6.70
N ASN A 130 -0.59 3.35 7.46
CA ASN A 130 -1.41 4.43 6.93
C ASN A 130 -0.59 5.63 6.42
N ALA A 131 0.75 5.59 6.57
CA ALA A 131 1.66 6.65 6.17
C ALA A 131 1.70 6.90 4.64
N GLY A 132 1.04 6.06 3.84
CA GLY A 132 0.86 6.31 2.41
C GLY A 132 0.14 7.62 2.10
N GLY A 133 -0.82 8.02 2.94
CA GLY A 133 -1.53 9.30 2.79
C GLY A 133 -0.56 10.49 2.88
N VAL A 134 0.21 10.58 3.96
CA VAL A 134 1.19 11.66 4.15
C VAL A 134 2.32 11.60 3.11
N THR A 135 2.73 10.42 2.67
CA THR A 135 3.75 10.24 1.62
C THR A 135 3.29 10.85 0.29
N VAL A 136 2.05 10.61 -0.11
CA VAL A 136 1.52 11.16 -1.37
C VAL A 136 1.20 12.65 -1.22
N SER A 137 0.75 13.12 -0.05
CA SER A 137 0.61 14.56 0.23
C SER A 137 1.95 15.30 0.17
N TYR A 138 3.05 14.65 0.57
CA TYR A 138 4.40 15.21 0.38
C TYR A 138 4.75 15.36 -1.11
N PHE A 139 4.39 14.38 -1.95
CA PHE A 139 4.58 14.48 -3.40
C PHE A 139 3.72 15.60 -4.01
N GLU A 140 2.48 15.76 -3.56
CA GLU A 140 1.62 16.86 -3.97
C GLU A 140 2.24 18.22 -3.60
N TRP A 141 2.77 18.37 -2.38
CA TRP A 141 3.45 19.58 -1.96
C TRP A 141 4.68 19.88 -2.84
N LEU A 142 5.51 18.88 -3.13
CA LEU A 142 6.66 19.05 -4.04
C LEU A 142 6.22 19.45 -5.45
N LYS A 143 5.15 18.86 -5.98
CA LYS A 143 4.58 19.24 -7.28
C LYS A 143 4.16 20.71 -7.28
N ASN A 144 3.47 21.15 -6.23
CA ASN A 144 2.99 22.53 -6.09
C ASN A 144 4.14 23.53 -6.04
N LEU A 145 5.25 23.21 -5.36
CA LEU A 145 6.46 24.04 -5.35
C LEU A 145 7.16 24.12 -6.70
N ASN A 146 7.16 23.04 -7.46
CA ASN A 146 7.84 22.98 -8.76
C ASN A 146 7.03 23.64 -9.89
N HIS A 147 5.72 23.85 -9.69
CA HIS A 147 4.79 24.44 -10.68
C HIS A 147 4.79 23.75 -12.05
N VAL A 148 5.24 22.49 -12.12
CA VAL A 148 5.37 21.71 -13.35
C VAL A 148 4.84 20.31 -13.12
N SER A 149 4.09 19.78 -14.09
CA SER A 149 3.68 18.38 -14.07
C SER A 149 4.88 17.47 -14.35
N TYR A 150 5.07 16.44 -13.53
CA TYR A 150 6.19 15.49 -13.71
C TYR A 150 6.22 14.93 -15.13
N GLY A 151 7.42 14.93 -15.72
CA GLY A 151 7.68 14.42 -17.06
C GLY A 151 7.37 15.40 -18.21
N HIS A 152 6.55 16.44 -17.99
CA HIS A 152 6.06 17.32 -19.07
C HIS A 152 7.18 17.95 -19.92
N LEU A 153 8.27 18.39 -19.28
CA LEU A 153 9.39 19.04 -19.97
C LEU A 153 10.34 18.05 -20.68
N ILE A 154 10.31 16.77 -20.29
CA ILE A 154 11.33 15.79 -20.68
C ILE A 154 10.79 14.65 -21.54
N PHE A 155 9.47 14.42 -21.59
CA PHE A 155 8.89 13.25 -22.26
C PHE A 155 9.37 13.01 -23.68
N LYS A 156 9.36 14.06 -24.52
CA LYS A 156 9.82 13.95 -25.91
C LYS A 156 11.33 13.70 -25.98
N TYR A 157 12.10 14.36 -25.11
CA TYR A 157 13.55 14.23 -25.07
C TYR A 157 13.96 12.81 -24.67
N GLU A 158 13.39 12.28 -23.59
CA GLU A 158 13.66 10.91 -23.13
C GLU A 158 13.21 9.87 -24.13
N ARG A 159 12.03 10.04 -24.74
CA ARG A 159 11.55 9.13 -25.79
C ARG A 159 12.55 9.06 -26.96
N VAL A 160 12.98 10.21 -27.48
CA VAL A 160 13.94 10.26 -28.59
C VAL A 160 15.30 9.70 -28.16
N SER A 161 15.77 10.04 -26.96
CA SER A 161 17.03 9.53 -26.39
C SER A 161 17.03 8.00 -26.29
N ASN A 162 15.95 7.41 -25.79
CA ASN A 162 15.79 5.96 -25.66
C ASN A 162 15.76 5.26 -27.03
N TYR A 163 15.07 5.82 -28.03
CA TYR A 163 15.13 5.28 -29.39
C TYR A 163 16.53 5.38 -30.00
N ASN A 164 17.25 6.50 -29.78
CA ASN A 164 18.62 6.65 -30.24
C ASN A 164 19.56 5.65 -29.55
N LEU A 165 19.32 5.33 -28.28
CA LEU A 165 20.08 4.30 -27.55
C LEU A 165 19.84 2.91 -28.17
N LEU A 166 18.59 2.53 -28.43
CA LEU A 166 18.26 1.28 -29.11
C LEU A 166 18.88 1.22 -30.52
N MET A 167 18.82 2.33 -31.26
CA MET A 167 19.43 2.43 -32.59
C MET A 167 20.95 2.31 -32.53
N SER A 168 21.61 2.91 -31.53
CA SER A 168 23.06 2.81 -31.35
C SER A 168 23.51 1.37 -31.11
N VAL A 169 22.72 0.58 -30.36
CA VAL A 169 22.96 -0.85 -30.15
C VAL A 169 22.76 -1.62 -31.45
N GLN A 170 21.68 -1.34 -32.18
CA GLN A 170 21.40 -1.96 -33.47
C GLN A 170 22.55 -1.71 -34.47
N GLU A 171 22.95 -0.45 -34.68
CA GLU A 171 24.03 -0.07 -35.59
C GLU A 171 25.37 -0.70 -35.19
N SER A 172 25.65 -0.81 -33.89
CA SER A 172 26.87 -1.45 -33.39
C SER A 172 26.90 -2.95 -33.70
N LEU A 173 25.77 -3.64 -33.54
CA LEU A 173 25.64 -5.07 -33.87
C LEU A 173 25.72 -5.28 -35.38
N GLU A 174 24.98 -4.50 -36.18
CA GLU A 174 25.00 -4.58 -37.64
C GLU A 174 26.39 -4.25 -38.19
N GLY A 175 27.10 -3.28 -37.61
CA GLY A 175 28.49 -2.97 -37.92
C GLY A 175 29.45 -4.13 -37.62
N LYS A 176 29.20 -4.90 -36.55
CA LYS A 176 30.05 -6.04 -36.16
C LYS A 176 29.77 -7.31 -36.97
N PHE A 177 28.49 -7.60 -37.25
CA PHE A 177 28.07 -8.80 -37.99
C PHE A 177 28.11 -8.61 -39.52
N GLY A 178 28.23 -7.37 -39.98
CA GLY A 178 28.39 -7.01 -41.39
C GLY A 178 27.22 -7.48 -42.26
N LYS A 179 27.44 -7.51 -43.59
CA LYS A 179 26.39 -7.86 -44.57
C LYS A 179 25.85 -9.29 -44.47
N HIS A 180 26.54 -10.19 -43.76
CA HIS A 180 26.12 -11.59 -43.60
C HIS A 180 25.10 -11.78 -42.47
N GLY A 181 25.03 -10.83 -41.53
CA GLY A 181 24.13 -10.89 -40.37
C GLY A 181 22.71 -10.38 -40.63
N GLY A 182 22.47 -9.71 -41.76
CA GLY A 182 21.19 -9.04 -42.02
C GLY A 182 20.91 -7.87 -41.06
N THR A 183 19.69 -7.34 -41.10
CA THR A 183 19.23 -6.32 -40.13
C THR A 183 18.90 -6.97 -38.80
N VAL A 184 19.35 -6.36 -37.70
CA VAL A 184 19.11 -6.84 -36.33
C VAL A 184 18.21 -5.84 -35.61
N PRO A 185 16.88 -5.91 -35.79
CA PRO A 185 15.98 -4.91 -35.23
C PRO A 185 15.98 -4.97 -33.71
N ILE A 186 16.44 -3.89 -33.07
CA ILE A 186 16.38 -3.73 -31.61
C ILE A 186 15.13 -2.91 -31.28
N VAL A 187 14.09 -3.60 -30.78
CA VAL A 187 12.79 -3.00 -30.44
C VAL A 187 12.52 -3.12 -28.94
N SER A 188 11.77 -2.16 -28.41
CA SER A 188 11.27 -2.18 -27.04
C SER A 188 10.25 -3.30 -26.84
N THR A 189 10.26 -3.91 -25.66
CA THR A 189 9.18 -4.77 -25.19
C THR A 189 7.95 -3.93 -24.84
N ALA A 190 6.76 -4.55 -24.72
CA ALA A 190 5.55 -3.83 -24.34
C ALA A 190 5.70 -3.04 -23.02
N GLU A 191 6.33 -3.64 -22.00
CA GLU A 191 6.57 -2.98 -20.71
C GLU A 191 7.50 -1.76 -20.81
N ILE A 192 8.55 -1.86 -21.63
CA ILE A 192 9.48 -0.75 -21.87
C ILE A 192 8.80 0.33 -22.73
N GLN A 193 7.97 -0.08 -23.69
CA GLN A 193 7.26 0.84 -24.56
C GLN A 193 6.33 1.76 -23.78
N ASP A 194 5.66 1.25 -22.75
CA ASP A 194 4.83 2.06 -21.84
C ASP A 194 5.64 3.10 -21.06
N ARG A 195 6.93 2.83 -20.82
CA ARG A 195 7.86 3.68 -20.04
C ARG A 195 8.87 4.44 -20.91
N ILE A 196 8.77 4.34 -22.23
CA ILE A 196 9.80 4.86 -23.14
C ILE A 196 9.96 6.38 -23.07
N SER A 197 8.90 7.08 -22.69
CA SER A 197 8.91 8.54 -22.55
C SER A 197 9.32 8.99 -21.15
N GLY A 198 9.64 8.08 -20.23
CA GLY A 198 9.90 8.43 -18.84
C GLY A 198 8.70 8.27 -17.92
N ALA A 199 8.88 8.72 -16.68
CA ALA A 199 7.88 8.62 -15.64
C ALA A 199 6.91 9.81 -15.67
N SER A 200 5.61 9.51 -15.75
CA SER A 200 4.55 10.49 -15.52
C SER A 200 4.33 10.74 -14.02
N GLU A 201 3.52 11.73 -13.68
CA GLU A 201 3.10 11.97 -12.28
C GLU A 201 2.50 10.73 -11.63
N LYS A 202 1.66 9.99 -12.36
CA LYS A 202 1.07 8.73 -11.88
C LYS A 202 2.16 7.70 -11.55
N ASP A 203 3.16 7.57 -12.42
CA ASP A 203 4.24 6.60 -12.23
C ASP A 203 5.12 6.98 -11.04
N ILE A 204 5.39 8.27 -10.85
CA ILE A 204 6.15 8.80 -9.71
C ILE A 204 5.41 8.53 -8.40
N VAL A 205 4.10 8.81 -8.35
CA VAL A 205 3.30 8.54 -7.15
C VAL A 205 3.29 7.05 -6.82
N HIS A 206 3.05 6.17 -7.80
CA HIS A 206 2.99 4.73 -7.56
C HIS A 206 4.36 4.15 -7.16
N SER A 207 5.41 4.44 -7.91
CA SER A 207 6.75 3.91 -7.64
C SER A 207 7.38 4.51 -6.38
N GLY A 208 7.21 5.82 -6.15
CA GLY A 208 7.70 6.51 -4.96
C GLY A 208 7.03 6.03 -3.69
N LEU A 209 5.71 5.81 -3.72
CA LEU A 209 4.98 5.23 -2.59
C LEU A 209 5.44 3.78 -2.33
N ALA A 210 5.48 2.94 -3.36
CA ALA A 210 5.92 1.54 -3.22
C ALA A 210 7.34 1.45 -2.62
N TYR A 211 8.28 2.25 -3.14
CA TYR A 211 9.65 2.32 -2.64
C TYR A 211 9.71 2.74 -1.16
N THR A 212 8.94 3.78 -0.79
CA THR A 212 8.93 4.31 0.58
C THR A 212 8.40 3.27 1.58
N MET A 213 7.31 2.60 1.23
CA MET A 213 6.68 1.56 2.06
C MET A 213 7.59 0.33 2.18
N GLU A 214 8.18 -0.14 1.08
CA GLU A 214 9.10 -1.29 1.08
C GLU A 214 10.34 -0.99 1.93
N ARG A 215 10.99 0.16 1.69
CA ARG A 215 12.17 0.58 2.45
C ARG A 215 11.86 0.67 3.94
N SER A 216 10.73 1.26 4.31
CA SER A 216 10.34 1.42 5.71
C SER A 216 9.98 0.08 6.36
N THR A 217 9.35 -0.84 5.62
CA THR A 217 9.10 -2.22 6.08
C THR A 217 10.40 -2.91 6.47
N ARG A 218 11.41 -2.86 5.59
CA ARG A 218 12.72 -3.47 5.85
C ARG A 218 13.40 -2.90 7.11
N GLN A 219 13.11 -1.65 7.47
CA GLN A 219 13.61 -1.03 8.71
C GLN A 219 12.89 -1.50 9.97
N ILE A 220 11.67 -2.02 9.89
CA ILE A 220 10.85 -2.44 11.06
C ILE A 220 10.73 -3.96 11.23
N MET A 221 11.20 -4.75 10.26
CA MET A 221 11.04 -6.22 10.23
C MET A 221 11.76 -7.00 11.33
N CYS A 222 12.69 -6.40 12.09
CA CYS A 222 13.56 -7.12 13.02
C CYS A 222 12.94 -7.42 14.39
N THR A 223 11.82 -6.80 14.76
CA THR A 223 11.24 -6.88 16.14
C THR A 223 9.71 -6.81 16.09
N VAL A 224 9.05 -6.72 17.26
CA VAL A 224 7.64 -6.34 17.37
C VAL A 224 7.41 -5.04 16.58
N MET A 225 6.68 -5.13 15.46
CA MET A 225 6.63 -4.08 14.43
C MET A 225 6.27 -2.70 14.99
N LYS A 226 5.32 -2.62 15.93
CA LYS A 226 4.89 -1.36 16.54
C LYS A 226 6.00 -0.70 17.36
N ILE A 227 6.69 -1.46 18.21
CA ILE A 227 7.84 -0.96 18.98
C ILE A 227 8.97 -0.57 18.03
N ALA A 228 9.27 -1.39 17.02
CA ALA A 228 10.29 -1.10 16.02
C ALA A 228 10.00 0.20 15.26
N ALA A 229 8.74 0.45 14.89
CA ALA A 229 8.34 1.69 14.24
C ALA A 229 8.58 2.92 15.14
N TYR A 230 8.24 2.85 16.43
CA TYR A 230 8.52 3.92 17.39
C TYR A 230 10.01 4.14 17.63
N VAL A 231 10.81 3.07 17.77
CA VAL A 231 12.27 3.20 17.93
C VAL A 231 12.89 3.93 16.75
N ASN A 232 12.53 3.54 15.51
CA ASN A 232 13.01 4.20 14.31
C ASN A 232 12.57 5.67 14.21
N ALA A 233 11.35 5.99 14.66
CA ALA A 233 10.86 7.37 14.69
C ALA A 233 11.63 8.22 15.71
N ILE A 234 11.80 7.71 16.94
CA ILE A 234 12.53 8.38 18.01
C ILE A 234 13.98 8.63 17.59
N GLU A 235 14.66 7.65 17.00
CA GLU A 235 16.05 7.80 16.56
C GLU A 235 16.22 8.92 15.53
N LYS A 236 15.34 8.98 14.53
CA LYS A 236 15.36 10.03 13.50
C LYS A 236 15.11 11.41 14.08
N VAL A 237 14.11 11.55 14.95
CA VAL A 237 13.78 12.81 15.62
C VAL A 237 14.93 13.23 16.53
N PHE A 238 15.42 12.33 17.36
CA PHE A 238 16.52 12.57 18.30
C PHE A 238 17.78 13.08 17.59
N LYS A 239 18.14 12.47 16.45
CA LYS A 239 19.31 12.91 15.67
C LYS A 239 19.22 14.38 15.26
N VAL A 240 18.06 14.84 14.80
CA VAL A 240 17.85 16.25 14.42
C VAL A 240 18.00 17.16 15.64
N TYR A 241 17.38 16.83 16.76
CA TYR A 241 17.50 17.62 18.00
C TYR A 241 18.93 17.67 18.53
N ASN A 242 19.66 16.55 18.45
CA ASN A 242 21.04 16.45 18.90
C ASN A 242 22.00 17.30 18.04
N GLU A 243 21.77 17.36 16.73
CA GLU A 243 22.60 18.14 15.79
C GLU A 243 22.24 19.64 15.78
N ALA A 244 20.97 19.98 15.97
CA ALA A 244 20.49 21.37 15.89
C ALA A 244 20.84 22.24 17.12
N GLY A 245 21.26 21.62 18.24
CA GLY A 245 21.28 22.29 19.54
C GLY A 245 19.83 22.48 20.03
N MET A 246 19.43 21.75 21.07
CA MET A 246 18.02 21.50 21.45
C MET A 246 17.08 22.72 21.49
N THR A 247 17.61 23.92 21.66
CA THR A 247 16.88 25.19 21.64
C THR A 247 17.79 26.30 21.10
N PHE A 248 17.20 27.36 20.53
CA PHE A 248 17.88 28.65 20.37
C PHE A 248 18.27 29.17 21.78
N THR A 249 19.50 28.89 22.20
CA THR A 249 20.17 29.54 23.35
C THR A 249 21.10 30.62 22.85
#